data_AF-A0A1G1D0Z3-F1
#
_entry.id   AF-A0A1G1D0Z3-F1
#
_cell.length_a   1.000
_cell.length_b   1.000
_cell.length_c   1.000
_cell.angle_alpha   90.00
_cell.angle_beta   90.00
_cell.angle_gamma   90.00
#
_symmetry.space_group_name_H-M   'P 1'
#
loop_
_entity.id
_entity.type
_entity.pdbx_description
1 polymer ?
#
loop_
_entity_poly.entity_id
_entity_poly.type
_entity_poly.pdbx_seq_one_letter_code
_entity_poly.pdbx_strand_id
1 'polypeptide(L)'
;MFRIPSFIHIYGKGIITNPDLERVSSYLKTLLPESTIDVRTDFISFFLGQLDSSKTDDTVDLLAGKLASIRVLDYSKHKLNPDPLYAEIDYERRKMLNPATKSIGVFYDGFELQNVYHSLMYRNFNPRFFGLRPQNDNQQQKCHSERSEESNSIERSEHSFAHSHIVFTNQLITTWEDDDSRYHARSSAYGFPSIISTAGIVEAPAKPREFYLMKQQYGMMGMDDLALAEFKNKFEGRFIEYNDPRMTEVCKGYTAQALFFHITGEPFCEDKGCRLFNAHWQAELIYSQLESPYEFCEKHANILHNL
;
A
#
# COMPACT_ATOMS: atom_id res chain seq x y z
N MET A 1 25.74 -4.55 -7.94
CA MET A 1 25.99 -3.30 -7.19
C MET A 1 24.70 -2.97 -6.46
N PHE A 2 24.71 -2.97 -5.13
CA PHE A 2 23.53 -2.63 -4.33
C PHE A 2 23.18 -1.15 -4.50
N ARG A 3 21.88 -0.84 -4.48
CA ARG A 3 21.38 0.55 -4.54
C ARG A 3 20.89 0.95 -3.16
N ILE A 4 21.79 1.45 -2.31
CA ILE A 4 21.43 1.86 -0.96
C ILE A 4 20.75 3.24 -1.04
N PRO A 5 19.53 3.40 -0.51
CA PRO A 5 18.87 4.70 -0.50
C PRO A 5 19.53 5.63 0.52
N SER A 6 19.89 6.84 0.09
CA SER A 6 20.34 7.90 1.00
C SER A 6 19.18 8.50 1.81
N PHE A 7 17.95 8.42 1.27
CA PHE A 7 16.73 8.96 1.87
C PHE A 7 15.63 7.91 1.85
N ILE A 8 14.90 7.78 2.96
CA ILE A 8 13.72 6.90 3.07
C ILE A 8 12.54 7.73 3.57
N HIS A 9 11.50 7.80 2.76
CA HIS A 9 10.30 8.57 3.03
C HIS A 9 9.15 7.63 3.40
N ILE A 10 8.69 7.69 4.64
CA ILE A 10 7.55 6.89 5.12
C ILE A 10 6.29 7.77 5.08
N TYR A 11 5.26 7.34 4.35
CA TYR A 11 4.01 8.08 4.22
C TYR A 11 2.88 7.39 4.98
N GLY A 12 2.04 8.20 5.64
CA GLY A 12 0.86 7.70 6.36
C GLY A 12 0.53 8.45 7.64
N LYS A 13 1.36 9.41 8.07
CA LYS A 13 1.14 10.18 9.30
C LYS A 13 -0.20 10.89 9.30
N GLY A 14 -0.87 10.87 10.45
CA GLY A 14 -2.20 11.46 10.66
C GLY A 14 -3.35 10.56 10.25
N ILE A 15 -3.14 9.64 9.29
CA ILE A 15 -4.18 8.73 8.79
C ILE A 15 -4.00 7.31 9.33
N ILE A 16 -2.76 6.84 9.34
CA ILE A 16 -2.39 5.54 9.89
C ILE A 16 -2.05 5.72 11.36
N THR A 17 -2.95 5.25 12.22
CA THR A 17 -2.81 5.30 13.69
C THR A 17 -2.22 4.02 14.27
N ASN A 18 -2.31 2.91 13.54
CA ASN A 18 -1.64 1.65 13.82
C ASN A 18 -1.22 1.02 12.47
N PRO A 19 0.07 0.75 12.22
CA PRO A 19 1.22 0.80 13.13
C PRO A 19 1.66 2.20 13.58
N ASP A 20 2.44 2.25 14.67
CA ASP A 20 3.29 3.39 15.03
C ASP A 20 4.42 3.57 14.01
N LEU A 21 4.28 4.57 13.13
CA LEU A 21 5.23 4.84 12.04
C LEU A 21 6.57 5.43 12.53
N GLU A 22 6.62 6.08 13.70
CA GLU A 22 7.87 6.59 14.26
C GLU A 22 8.74 5.43 14.79
N ARG A 23 8.10 4.39 15.35
CA ARG A 23 8.80 3.14 15.71
C ARG A 23 9.27 2.36 14.48
N VAL A 24 8.50 2.35 13.38
CA VAL A 24 8.94 1.75 12.11
C VAL A 24 10.14 2.52 11.54
N SER A 25 10.10 3.85 11.56
CA SER A 25 11.21 4.72 11.15
C SER A 25 12.48 4.43 11.96
N SER A 26 12.34 4.38 13.29
CA SER A 26 13.44 4.07 14.21
C SER A 26 14.07 2.70 13.91
N TYR A 27 13.25 1.71 13.58
CA TYR A 27 13.71 0.39 13.17
C TYR A 27 14.48 0.41 11.85
N LEU A 28 13.98 1.09 10.81
CA LEU A 28 14.77 1.23 9.58
C LEU A 28 16.11 1.92 9.82
N LYS A 29 16.16 2.89 10.73
CA LYS A 29 17.40 3.57 11.11
C LYS A 29 18.43 2.62 11.74
N THR A 30 17.99 1.53 12.39
CA THR A 30 18.93 0.49 12.87
C THR A 30 19.46 -0.39 11.74
N LEU A 31 18.70 -0.56 10.65
CA LEU A 31 19.14 -1.33 9.48
C LEU A 31 20.07 -0.52 8.56
N LEU A 32 19.80 0.79 8.42
CA LEU A 32 20.60 1.72 7.62
C LEU A 32 20.92 3.00 8.41
N PRO A 33 21.97 2.98 9.25
CA PRO A 33 22.34 4.12 10.08
C PRO A 33 22.66 5.39 9.29
N GLU A 34 23.18 5.27 8.07
CA GLU A 34 23.59 6.41 7.23
C GLU A 34 22.42 7.05 6.46
N SER A 35 21.31 6.33 6.27
CA SER A 35 20.15 6.86 5.53
C SER A 35 19.40 7.90 6.35
N THR A 36 19.00 9.00 5.71
CA THR A 36 18.07 9.98 6.32
C THR A 36 16.65 9.47 6.18
N ILE A 37 15.87 9.47 7.27
CA ILE A 37 14.51 8.92 7.30
C ILE A 37 13.56 9.95 7.88
N ASP A 38 12.43 10.17 7.21
CA ASP A 38 11.37 11.05 7.68
C ASP A 38 9.98 10.43 7.51
N VAL A 39 9.09 10.78 8.43
CA VAL A 39 7.70 10.33 8.47
C VAL A 39 6.79 11.49 8.05
N ARG A 40 6.19 11.34 6.87
CA ARG A 40 5.35 12.34 6.18
C ARG A 40 3.88 12.04 6.38
N THR A 41 3.03 13.03 6.07
CA THR A 41 1.57 12.85 5.95
C THR A 41 1.23 11.70 4.99
N ASP A 42 -0.05 11.34 4.88
CA ASP A 42 -0.42 10.40 3.83
C ASP A 42 0.04 10.88 2.45
N PHE A 43 0.30 9.92 1.58
CA PHE A 43 0.99 10.14 0.32
C PHE A 43 0.25 11.13 -0.59
N ILE A 44 -1.07 11.02 -0.68
CA ILE A 44 -1.87 11.90 -1.53
C ILE A 44 -1.84 13.32 -0.97
N SER A 45 -2.13 13.50 0.31
CA SER A 45 -2.10 14.82 0.96
C SER A 45 -0.72 15.48 0.87
N PHE A 46 0.36 14.71 1.00
CA PHE A 46 1.72 15.23 0.90
C PHE A 46 1.98 15.89 -0.48
N PHE A 47 1.68 15.17 -1.57
CA PHE A 47 1.93 15.70 -2.91
C PHE A 47 0.89 16.73 -3.35
N LEU A 48 -0.38 16.62 -2.93
CA LEU A 48 -1.37 17.67 -3.17
C LEU A 48 -1.01 18.98 -2.48
N GLY A 49 -0.41 18.92 -1.28
CA GLY A 49 0.06 20.08 -0.54
C GLY A 49 1.23 20.84 -1.21
N GLN A 50 1.87 20.24 -2.21
CA GLN A 50 2.96 20.85 -3.00
C GLN A 50 2.46 21.50 -4.29
N LEU A 51 1.18 21.36 -4.61
CA LEU A 51 0.57 21.97 -5.80
C LEU A 51 0.12 23.40 -5.51
N ASP A 52 0.13 24.23 -6.57
CA ASP A 52 -0.52 25.53 -6.53
C ASP A 52 -2.02 25.36 -6.23
N SER A 53 -2.57 26.23 -5.38
CA SER A 53 -3.97 26.17 -4.95
C SER A 53 -4.98 26.20 -6.10
N SER A 54 -4.60 26.78 -7.25
CA SER A 54 -5.41 26.83 -8.47
C SER A 54 -5.51 25.48 -9.19
N LYS A 55 -4.57 24.56 -8.99
CA LYS A 55 -4.51 23.24 -9.63
C LYS A 55 -4.99 22.12 -8.72
N THR A 56 -5.09 22.36 -7.41
CA THR A 56 -5.42 21.33 -6.42
C THR A 56 -6.78 20.70 -6.68
N ASP A 57 -7.82 21.50 -6.95
CA ASP A 57 -9.19 20.99 -7.08
C ASP A 57 -9.36 20.09 -8.33
N ASP A 58 -8.87 20.55 -9.48
CA ASP A 58 -8.85 19.77 -10.73
C ASP A 58 -8.05 18.46 -10.58
N THR A 59 -6.92 18.52 -9.86
CA THR A 59 -6.09 17.33 -9.60
C THR A 59 -6.80 16.34 -8.69
N VAL A 60 -7.52 16.83 -7.68
CA VAL A 60 -8.35 16.01 -6.78
C VAL A 60 -9.44 15.29 -7.57
N ASP A 61 -10.14 15.97 -8.48
CA ASP A 61 -11.16 15.33 -9.32
C ASP A 61 -10.58 14.27 -10.25
N LEU A 62 -9.44 14.57 -10.89
CA LEU A 62 -8.75 13.64 -11.77
C LEU A 62 -8.28 12.39 -11.01
N LEU A 63 -7.68 12.57 -9.83
CA LEU A 63 -7.26 11.50 -8.94
C LEU A 63 -8.45 10.67 -8.46
N ALA A 64 -9.56 11.30 -8.09
CA ALA A 64 -10.75 10.60 -7.62
C ALA A 64 -11.32 9.68 -8.71
N GLY A 65 -11.41 10.19 -9.93
CA GLY A 65 -11.83 9.41 -11.10
C GLY A 65 -10.90 8.22 -11.37
N LYS A 66 -9.59 8.45 -11.32
CA LYS A 66 -8.60 7.38 -11.55
C LYS A 66 -8.63 6.33 -10.44
N LEU A 67 -8.65 6.72 -9.17
CA LEU A 67 -8.77 5.80 -8.03
C LEU A 67 -10.06 4.97 -8.11
N ALA A 68 -11.18 5.59 -8.49
CA ALA A 68 -12.43 4.87 -8.69
C ALA A 68 -12.33 3.86 -9.85
N SER A 69 -11.60 4.20 -10.91
CA SER A 69 -11.46 3.34 -12.09
C SER A 69 -10.60 2.09 -11.87
N ILE A 70 -9.67 2.14 -10.91
CA ILE A 70 -8.75 1.02 -10.61
C ILE A 70 -9.32 0.05 -9.56
N ARG A 71 -10.56 0.27 -9.13
CA ARG A 71 -11.25 -0.63 -8.21
C ARG A 71 -11.49 -1.98 -8.86
N VAL A 72 -11.29 -3.04 -8.09
CA VAL A 72 -11.61 -4.41 -8.47
C VAL A 72 -13.04 -4.70 -8.03
N LEU A 73 -13.95 -4.81 -9.01
CA LEU A 73 -15.37 -5.05 -8.77
C LEU A 73 -15.71 -6.55 -8.74
N ASP A 74 -14.97 -7.36 -9.49
CA ASP A 74 -15.15 -8.81 -9.59
C ASP A 74 -13.78 -9.48 -9.52
N TYR A 75 -13.49 -10.12 -8.38
CA TYR A 75 -12.19 -10.76 -8.16
C TYR A 75 -11.95 -11.97 -9.07
N SER A 76 -12.98 -12.51 -9.73
CA SER A 76 -12.85 -13.65 -10.64
C SER A 76 -12.56 -13.26 -12.09
N LYS A 77 -12.53 -11.97 -12.40
CA LYS A 77 -12.31 -11.46 -13.76
C LYS A 77 -11.19 -10.43 -13.75
N HIS A 78 -10.30 -10.49 -14.74
CA HIS A 78 -9.25 -9.50 -14.91
C HIS A 78 -9.84 -8.21 -15.51
N LYS A 79 -10.71 -7.55 -14.74
CA LYS A 79 -11.41 -6.35 -15.16
C LYS A 79 -11.60 -5.41 -13.96
N LEU A 80 -11.15 -4.19 -14.15
CA LEU A 80 -11.33 -3.08 -13.20
C LEU A 80 -12.67 -2.38 -13.44
N ASN A 81 -12.75 -1.10 -13.05
CA ASN A 81 -13.92 -0.27 -13.21
C ASN A 81 -13.72 0.78 -14.32
N PRO A 82 -13.84 0.43 -15.61
CA PRO A 82 -13.48 1.35 -16.70
C PRO A 82 -14.39 2.59 -16.81
N ASP A 83 -15.58 2.58 -16.18
CA ASP A 83 -16.55 3.66 -16.23
C ASP A 83 -17.16 3.86 -14.81
N PRO A 84 -16.40 4.48 -13.89
CA PRO A 84 -16.82 4.62 -12.51
C PRO A 84 -18.04 5.54 -12.39
N LEU A 85 -19.00 5.15 -11.55
CA LEU A 85 -20.17 5.97 -11.27
C LEU A 85 -19.78 7.25 -10.51
N TYR A 86 -20.56 8.32 -10.67
CA TYR A 86 -20.34 9.57 -9.94
C TYR A 86 -20.21 9.36 -8.41
N ALA A 87 -21.04 8.49 -7.84
CA ALA A 87 -20.98 8.16 -6.41
C ALA A 87 -19.66 7.47 -6.00
N GLU A 88 -19.04 6.72 -6.90
CA GLU A 88 -17.75 6.07 -6.66
C GLU A 88 -16.60 7.07 -6.71
N ILE A 89 -16.65 8.00 -7.64
CA ILE A 89 -15.71 9.13 -7.75
C ILE A 89 -15.83 10.04 -6.54
N ASP A 90 -17.05 10.44 -6.18
CA ASP A 90 -17.32 11.27 -5.00
C ASP A 90 -16.87 10.59 -3.70
N TYR A 91 -17.00 9.27 -3.60
CA TYR A 91 -16.43 8.51 -2.50
C TYR A 91 -14.91 8.70 -2.40
N GLU A 92 -14.17 8.57 -3.50
CA GLU A 92 -12.71 8.76 -3.48
C GLU A 92 -12.34 10.21 -3.19
N ARG A 93 -13.06 11.18 -3.76
CA ARG A 93 -12.86 12.60 -3.49
C ARG A 93 -13.03 12.91 -2.01
N ARG A 94 -14.14 12.49 -1.40
CA ARG A 94 -14.38 12.67 0.04
C ARG A 94 -13.32 11.99 0.91
N LYS A 95 -12.85 10.82 0.48
CA LYS A 95 -11.81 10.08 1.19
C LYS A 95 -10.44 10.78 1.10
N MET A 96 -10.07 11.36 -0.04
CA MET A 96 -8.85 12.17 -0.13
C MET A 96 -8.92 13.43 0.75
N LEU A 97 -10.10 14.06 0.84
CA LEU A 97 -10.30 15.24 1.69
C LEU A 97 -10.45 14.87 3.18
N ASN A 98 -10.83 13.63 3.49
CA ASN A 98 -10.97 13.11 4.85
C ASN A 98 -10.48 11.65 4.96
N PRO A 99 -9.15 11.43 4.96
CA PRO A 99 -8.58 10.10 4.78
C PRO A 99 -8.70 9.19 6.01
N ALA A 100 -9.12 9.73 7.16
CA ALA A 100 -9.43 8.94 8.35
C ALA A 100 -10.65 8.03 8.18
N THR A 101 -11.43 8.22 7.11
CA THR A 101 -12.60 7.38 6.80
C THR A 101 -12.17 5.96 6.44
N LYS A 102 -12.73 4.95 7.13
CA LYS A 102 -12.41 3.53 6.85
C LYS A 102 -12.83 3.14 5.43
N SER A 103 -11.95 2.43 4.73
CA SER A 103 -12.26 1.79 3.45
C SER A 103 -12.80 0.39 3.73
N ILE A 104 -14.12 0.23 3.75
CA ILE A 104 -14.76 -1.06 3.98
C ILE A 104 -15.20 -1.64 2.64
N GLY A 105 -14.69 -2.83 2.31
CA GLY A 105 -15.16 -3.61 1.16
C GLY A 105 -14.73 -3.09 -0.22
N VAL A 106 -13.82 -2.11 -0.29
CA VAL A 106 -13.27 -1.60 -1.55
C VAL A 106 -11.88 -2.18 -1.76
N PHE A 107 -11.67 -2.80 -2.92
CA PHE A 107 -10.41 -3.39 -3.35
C PHE A 107 -9.84 -2.59 -4.50
N TYR A 108 -8.53 -2.35 -4.47
CA TYR A 108 -7.81 -1.65 -5.54
C TYR A 108 -6.80 -2.59 -6.17
N ASP A 109 -6.65 -2.52 -7.49
CA ASP A 109 -5.51 -3.15 -8.14
C ASP A 109 -4.22 -2.47 -7.67
N GLY A 110 -3.32 -3.26 -7.08
CA GLY A 110 -2.12 -2.78 -6.40
C GLY A 110 -1.10 -2.20 -7.37
N PHE A 111 -0.98 -2.73 -8.58
CA PHE A 111 -0.07 -2.22 -9.59
C PHE A 111 -0.61 -0.93 -10.20
N GLU A 112 -1.91 -0.88 -10.50
CA GLU A 112 -2.53 0.36 -10.95
C GLU A 112 -2.51 1.46 -9.88
N LEU A 113 -2.71 1.12 -8.60
CA LEU A 113 -2.57 2.08 -7.51
C LEU A 113 -1.13 2.62 -7.42
N GLN A 114 -0.14 1.75 -7.60
CA GLN A 114 1.26 2.16 -7.65
C GLN A 114 1.53 3.08 -8.85
N ASN A 115 0.92 2.81 -10.02
CA ASN A 115 0.99 3.69 -11.18
C ASN A 115 0.38 5.07 -10.89
N VAL A 116 -0.76 5.14 -10.20
CA VAL A 116 -1.38 6.41 -9.78
C VAL A 116 -0.43 7.20 -8.87
N TYR A 117 0.17 6.54 -7.89
CA TYR A 117 1.11 7.18 -6.96
C TYR A 117 2.39 7.64 -7.66
N HIS A 118 2.92 6.83 -8.57
CA HIS A 118 4.03 7.21 -9.43
C HIS A 118 3.66 8.47 -10.23
N SER A 119 2.53 8.50 -10.93
CA SER A 119 2.11 9.68 -11.70
C SER A 119 1.98 10.94 -10.85
N LEU A 120 1.49 10.82 -9.62
CA LEU A 120 1.41 11.91 -8.66
C LEU A 120 2.79 12.45 -8.26
N MET A 121 3.75 11.57 -7.98
CA MET A 121 5.13 11.97 -7.68
C MET A 121 5.75 12.76 -8.85
N TYR A 122 5.65 12.22 -10.07
CA TYR A 122 6.34 12.80 -11.23
C TYR A 122 5.62 14.02 -11.82
N ARG A 123 4.53 14.50 -11.19
CA ARG A 123 3.66 15.59 -11.68
C ARG A 123 3.24 15.40 -13.14
N ASN A 124 3.26 14.17 -13.62
CA ASN A 124 2.89 13.81 -14.98
C ASN A 124 1.37 13.58 -15.05
N PHE A 125 0.57 14.50 -14.51
CA PHE A 125 -0.89 14.49 -14.68
C PHE A 125 -1.25 15.05 -16.05
N ASN A 126 -1.00 14.27 -17.09
CA ASN A 126 -1.50 14.58 -18.41
C ASN A 126 -2.75 13.71 -18.67
N PRO A 127 -3.95 14.30 -18.84
CA PRO A 127 -5.18 13.57 -19.14
C PRO A 127 -5.04 12.59 -20.32
N ARG A 128 -4.17 12.90 -21.30
CA ARG A 128 -3.90 12.04 -22.46
C ARG A 128 -3.11 10.78 -22.14
N PHE A 129 -2.27 10.79 -21.10
CA PHE A 129 -1.49 9.61 -20.69
C PHE A 129 -2.32 8.60 -19.88
N PHE A 130 -3.50 9.02 -19.38
CA PHE A 130 -4.34 8.20 -18.51
C PHE A 130 -5.63 7.69 -19.16
N GLY A 131 -5.77 7.81 -20.49
CA GLY A 131 -6.88 7.23 -21.24
C GLY A 131 -8.26 7.84 -20.96
N LEU A 132 -8.34 8.90 -20.14
CA LEU A 132 -9.57 9.66 -19.91
C LEU A 132 -9.82 10.52 -21.14
N ARG A 133 -10.81 10.15 -21.97
CA ARG A 133 -11.23 10.99 -23.09
C ARG A 133 -11.80 12.30 -22.53
N PRO A 134 -11.33 13.47 -22.98
CA PRO A 134 -11.94 14.75 -22.63
C PRO A 134 -13.41 14.75 -23.07
N GLN A 135 -14.31 15.24 -22.23
CA GLN A 135 -15.74 15.24 -22.53
C GLN A 135 -16.14 16.29 -23.59
N ASN A 136 -15.27 17.22 -24.01
CA ASN A 136 -15.59 18.24 -25.04
C ASN A 136 -14.37 18.79 -25.81
N ASP A 137 -14.59 19.16 -27.08
CA ASP A 137 -13.58 19.63 -28.04
C ASP A 137 -12.90 20.97 -27.64
N ASN A 138 -13.55 21.81 -26.84
CA ASN A 138 -12.98 23.10 -26.41
C ASN A 138 -11.78 22.96 -25.45
N GLN A 139 -11.58 21.80 -24.80
CA GLN A 139 -10.39 21.55 -23.97
C GLN A 139 -9.14 21.23 -24.81
N GLN A 140 -9.30 20.76 -26.05
CA GLN A 140 -8.15 20.43 -26.91
C GLN A 140 -7.38 21.67 -27.34
N GLN A 141 -8.04 22.80 -27.59
CA GLN A 141 -7.39 24.02 -28.06
C GLN A 141 -6.60 24.75 -26.97
N LYS A 142 -7.04 24.69 -25.71
CA LYS A 142 -6.34 25.30 -24.57
C LYS A 142 -5.05 24.56 -24.20
N CYS A 143 -5.03 23.23 -24.35
CA CYS A 143 -3.86 22.39 -24.08
C CYS A 143 -2.71 22.53 -25.10
N HIS A 144 -2.98 23.02 -26.33
CA HIS A 144 -1.93 23.14 -27.35
C HIS A 144 -1.10 24.43 -27.21
N SER A 145 -1.61 25.46 -26.52
CA SER A 145 -0.91 26.73 -26.31
C SER A 145 -0.02 26.78 -25.06
N GLU A 146 -0.15 25.84 -24.12
CA GLU A 146 0.62 25.82 -22.86
C GLU A 146 1.94 25.00 -22.97
N ARG A 147 2.35 24.64 -24.19
CA ARG A 147 3.48 23.73 -24.44
C ARG A 147 4.87 24.41 -24.36
N SER A 148 4.95 25.71 -24.04
CA SER A 148 6.19 26.48 -24.18
C SER A 148 6.72 27.17 -22.92
N GLU A 149 6.13 27.00 -21.73
CA GLU A 149 6.60 27.74 -20.53
C GLU A 149 6.62 26.94 -19.20
N GLU A 150 6.75 25.62 -19.22
CA GLU A 150 7.01 24.85 -17.98
C GLU A 150 8.51 24.73 -17.69
N SER A 151 9.12 25.88 -17.36
CA SER A 151 10.45 25.92 -16.74
C SER A 151 10.43 26.83 -15.51
N ASN A 152 10.39 26.23 -14.32
CA ASN A 152 11.05 26.63 -13.06
C ASN A 152 10.45 25.77 -11.93
N SER A 153 11.13 24.77 -11.38
CA SER A 153 12.39 24.70 -10.61
C SER A 153 12.05 24.38 -9.14
N ILE A 154 12.78 23.41 -8.57
CA ILE A 154 12.59 22.70 -7.28
C ILE A 154 11.67 21.45 -7.45
N GLU A 155 12.06 20.30 -6.86
CA GLU A 155 11.32 19.01 -6.76
C GLU A 155 11.54 17.87 -7.77
N ARG A 156 12.49 17.92 -8.71
CA ARG A 156 12.94 16.69 -9.43
C ARG A 156 13.91 15.79 -8.62
N SER A 157 14.26 16.17 -7.38
CA SER A 157 15.35 15.53 -6.62
C SER A 157 14.97 14.17 -6.03
N GLU A 158 13.72 14.00 -5.58
CA GLU A 158 13.30 12.78 -4.87
C GLU A 158 12.97 11.61 -5.80
N HIS A 159 13.13 11.76 -7.12
CA HIS A 159 12.81 10.70 -8.09
C HIS A 159 13.95 9.72 -8.39
N SER A 160 15.13 9.98 -7.84
CA SER A 160 16.30 9.15 -8.08
C SER A 160 16.31 7.92 -7.18
N PHE A 161 17.09 6.90 -7.54
CA PHE A 161 17.29 5.72 -6.69
C PHE A 161 17.97 6.01 -5.34
N ALA A 162 18.40 7.25 -5.08
CA ALA A 162 18.82 7.68 -3.76
C ALA A 162 17.64 7.81 -2.78
N HIS A 163 16.39 7.82 -3.27
CA HIS A 163 15.18 7.95 -2.46
C HIS A 163 14.34 6.68 -2.53
N SER A 164 14.01 6.13 -1.36
CA SER A 164 13.03 5.05 -1.20
C SER A 164 11.73 5.63 -0.65
N HIS A 165 10.61 5.32 -1.30
CA HIS A 165 9.28 5.78 -0.89
C HIS A 165 8.45 4.60 -0.42
N ILE A 166 8.03 4.63 0.85
CA ILE A 166 7.26 3.56 1.48
C ILE A 166 5.91 4.13 1.95
N VAL A 167 4.84 3.69 1.31
CA VAL A 167 3.48 4.20 1.52
C VAL A 167 2.70 3.23 2.38
N PHE A 168 2.29 3.66 3.57
CA PHE A 168 1.29 2.95 4.35
C PHE A 168 -0.12 3.38 3.97
N THR A 169 -1.01 2.41 3.78
CA THR A 169 -2.42 2.64 3.47
C THR A 169 -3.32 1.71 4.26
N ASN A 170 -4.55 2.14 4.55
CA ASN A 170 -5.60 1.31 5.14
C ASN A 170 -6.52 0.68 4.07
N GLN A 171 -6.17 0.84 2.79
CA GLN A 171 -6.93 0.32 1.65
C GLN A 171 -6.55 -1.12 1.35
N LEU A 172 -7.53 -1.98 1.05
CA LEU A 172 -7.23 -3.33 0.56
C LEU A 172 -6.68 -3.26 -0.86
N ILE A 173 -5.50 -3.82 -1.06
CA ILE A 173 -4.87 -3.94 -2.36
C ILE A 173 -4.91 -5.40 -2.81
N THR A 174 -5.06 -5.59 -4.12
CA THR A 174 -5.10 -6.91 -4.76
C THR A 174 -4.22 -6.92 -5.99
N THR A 175 -3.71 -8.07 -6.41
CA THR A 175 -3.06 -8.24 -7.71
C THR A 175 -3.71 -9.40 -8.45
N TRP A 176 -3.77 -9.31 -9.78
CA TRP A 176 -4.17 -10.44 -10.61
C TRP A 176 -3.09 -11.52 -10.57
N GLU A 177 -3.49 -12.78 -10.37
CA GLU A 177 -2.62 -13.94 -10.48
C GLU A 177 -3.05 -14.76 -11.69
N ASP A 178 -2.12 -14.97 -12.63
CA ASP A 178 -2.45 -15.66 -13.89
C ASP A 178 -2.65 -17.16 -13.67
N ASP A 179 -1.94 -17.76 -12.71
CA ASP A 179 -1.94 -19.19 -12.42
C ASP A 179 -3.33 -19.73 -12.04
N ASP A 180 -4.10 -18.98 -11.24
CA ASP A 180 -5.48 -19.33 -10.86
C ASP A 180 -6.53 -18.35 -11.36
N SER A 181 -6.12 -17.39 -12.21
CA SER A 181 -6.97 -16.45 -12.94
C SER A 181 -7.96 -15.72 -12.03
N ARG A 182 -7.45 -15.15 -10.94
CA ARG A 182 -8.24 -14.32 -10.02
C ARG A 182 -7.36 -13.29 -9.30
N TYR A 183 -8.03 -12.29 -8.73
CA TYR A 183 -7.41 -11.32 -7.85
C TYR A 183 -7.13 -11.92 -6.47
N HIS A 184 -5.89 -11.76 -6.02
CA HIS A 184 -5.46 -12.09 -4.67
C HIS A 184 -5.24 -10.81 -3.86
N ALA A 185 -5.83 -10.76 -2.67
CA ALA A 185 -5.49 -9.72 -1.70
C ALA A 185 -3.99 -9.81 -1.37
N ARG A 186 -3.35 -8.65 -1.19
CA ARG A 186 -1.94 -8.55 -0.83
C ARG A 186 -1.77 -7.65 0.39
N SER A 187 -0.79 -7.99 1.22
CA SER A 187 -0.36 -7.14 2.32
C SER A 187 0.55 -6.01 1.86
N SER A 188 1.26 -6.19 0.75
CA SER A 188 2.17 -5.20 0.18
C SER A 188 2.31 -5.37 -1.34
N ALA A 189 2.76 -4.29 -1.99
CA ALA A 189 3.18 -4.27 -3.39
C ALA A 189 4.49 -3.47 -3.49
N TYR A 190 5.59 -4.14 -3.87
CA TYR A 190 6.92 -3.55 -3.90
C TYR A 190 7.24 -2.97 -5.27
N GLY A 191 7.70 -1.73 -5.29
CA GLY A 191 7.94 -0.93 -6.48
C GLY A 191 8.37 0.49 -6.12
N PHE A 192 8.13 1.43 -7.02
CA PHE A 192 8.51 2.83 -6.85
C PHE A 192 7.28 3.73 -7.01
N PRO A 193 6.49 3.99 -5.93
CA PRO A 193 6.78 3.68 -4.53
C PRO A 193 6.36 2.26 -4.09
N SER A 194 6.89 1.79 -2.96
CA SER A 194 6.41 0.57 -2.31
C SER A 194 5.17 0.86 -1.47
N ILE A 195 4.16 -0.02 -1.51
CA ILE A 195 2.89 0.13 -0.82
C ILE A 195 2.74 -0.98 0.21
N ILE A 196 2.39 -0.63 1.45
CA ILE A 196 2.10 -1.55 2.55
C ILE A 196 0.66 -1.26 3.02
N SER A 197 -0.19 -2.28 2.93
CA SER A 197 -1.61 -2.20 3.32
C SER A 197 -1.83 -2.80 4.69
N THR A 198 -2.22 -1.98 5.67
CA THR A 198 -2.55 -2.47 7.02
C THR A 198 -3.80 -3.35 7.02
N ALA A 199 -4.78 -3.05 6.16
CA ALA A 199 -5.93 -3.92 5.93
C ALA A 199 -5.51 -5.22 5.24
N GLY A 200 -4.60 -5.15 4.27
CA GLY A 200 -4.03 -6.30 3.59
C GLY A 200 -3.27 -7.23 4.53
N ILE A 201 -2.59 -6.71 5.56
CA ILE A 201 -1.92 -7.55 6.58
C ILE A 201 -2.95 -8.39 7.39
N VAL A 202 -4.14 -7.83 7.63
CA VAL A 202 -5.22 -8.51 8.38
C VAL A 202 -5.98 -9.51 7.49
N GLU A 203 -6.23 -9.14 6.24
CA GLU A 203 -7.17 -9.87 5.38
C GLU A 203 -6.51 -10.77 4.34
N ALA A 204 -5.31 -10.45 3.86
CA ALA A 204 -4.69 -11.20 2.76
C ALA A 204 -4.14 -12.56 3.17
N PRO A 205 -3.31 -12.69 4.23
CA PRO A 205 -2.84 -13.99 4.66
C PRO A 205 -4.01 -14.84 5.17
N ALA A 206 -4.07 -16.09 4.72
CA ALA A 206 -5.14 -17.00 5.07
C ALA A 206 -5.17 -17.25 6.59
N LYS A 207 -6.37 -17.15 7.17
CA LYS A 207 -6.63 -17.49 8.58
C LYS A 207 -6.63 -19.04 8.73
N PRO A 208 -6.53 -19.59 9.95
CA PRO A 208 -6.60 -21.04 10.16
C PRO A 208 -7.87 -21.64 9.56
N ARG A 209 -7.80 -22.83 8.96
CA ARG A 209 -8.94 -23.47 8.28
C ARG A 209 -10.16 -23.59 9.20
N GLU A 210 -9.95 -23.92 10.47
CA GLU A 210 -11.01 -24.02 11.48
C GLU A 210 -11.84 -22.73 11.59
N PHE A 211 -11.24 -21.56 11.37
CA PHE A 211 -11.94 -20.28 11.42
C PHE A 211 -13.06 -20.21 10.37
N TYR A 212 -12.77 -20.61 9.13
CA TYR A 212 -13.73 -20.57 8.04
C TYR A 212 -14.85 -21.61 8.20
N LEU A 213 -14.51 -22.81 8.64
CA LEU A 213 -15.50 -23.87 8.92
C LEU A 213 -16.50 -23.41 9.98
N MET A 214 -15.99 -22.81 11.06
CA MET A 214 -16.82 -22.29 12.14
C MET A 214 -17.67 -21.11 11.65
N LYS A 215 -17.11 -20.21 10.84
CA LYS A 215 -17.84 -19.05 10.29
C LYS A 215 -19.00 -19.49 9.41
N GLN A 216 -18.78 -20.50 8.59
CA GLN A 216 -19.84 -21.09 7.76
C GLN A 216 -20.93 -21.74 8.63
N GLN A 217 -20.55 -22.57 9.60
CA GLN A 217 -21.49 -23.27 10.46
C GLN A 217 -22.39 -22.30 11.24
N TYR A 218 -21.81 -21.29 11.89
CA TYR A 218 -22.55 -20.31 12.67
C TYR A 218 -23.43 -19.40 11.80
N GLY A 219 -22.95 -18.98 10.63
CA GLY A 219 -23.74 -18.19 9.69
C GLY A 219 -24.97 -18.96 9.17
N MET A 220 -24.85 -20.27 8.93
CA MET A 220 -25.98 -21.11 8.54
C MET A 220 -27.04 -21.27 9.66
N MET A 221 -26.62 -21.13 10.92
CA MET A 221 -27.51 -21.22 12.08
C MET A 221 -28.10 -19.86 12.50
N GLY A 222 -27.68 -18.75 11.87
CA GLY A 222 -28.09 -17.39 12.26
C GLY A 222 -27.63 -17.00 13.67
N MET A 223 -26.52 -17.58 14.15
CA MET A 223 -26.04 -17.46 15.53
C MET A 223 -24.81 -16.54 15.62
N ASP A 224 -24.86 -15.39 14.96
CA ASP A 224 -23.70 -14.50 14.79
C ASP A 224 -23.11 -14.00 16.12
N ASP A 225 -23.96 -13.69 17.11
CA ASP A 225 -23.53 -13.20 18.43
C ASP A 225 -22.77 -14.27 19.25
N LEU A 226 -23.26 -15.52 19.22
CA LEU A 226 -22.62 -16.66 19.87
C LEU A 226 -21.31 -17.03 19.17
N ALA A 227 -21.31 -16.94 17.83
CA ALA A 227 -20.12 -17.13 17.02
C ALA A 227 -19.03 -16.15 17.43
N LEU A 228 -19.35 -14.87 17.58
CA LEU A 228 -18.38 -13.83 17.92
C LEU A 228 -17.68 -14.11 19.27
N ALA A 229 -18.44 -14.52 20.29
CA ALA A 229 -17.89 -14.86 21.60
C ALA A 229 -16.96 -16.09 21.54
N GLU A 230 -17.35 -17.14 20.82
CA GLU A 230 -16.52 -18.34 20.68
C GLU A 230 -15.29 -18.09 19.79
N PHE A 231 -15.44 -17.29 18.72
CA PHE A 231 -14.33 -16.87 17.87
C PHE A 231 -13.25 -16.20 18.68
N LYS A 232 -13.64 -15.24 19.52
CA LYS A 232 -12.70 -14.52 20.38
C LYS A 232 -11.94 -15.51 21.26
N ASN A 233 -12.63 -16.38 22.00
CA ASN A 233 -11.97 -17.33 22.89
C ASN A 233 -11.06 -18.34 22.19
N LYS A 234 -11.44 -18.80 20.99
CA LYS A 234 -10.73 -19.90 20.28
C LYS A 234 -9.57 -19.43 19.41
N PHE A 235 -9.64 -18.19 18.92
CA PHE A 235 -8.67 -17.67 17.95
C PHE A 235 -7.91 -16.44 18.44
N GLU A 236 -8.09 -16.02 19.69
CA GLU A 236 -7.31 -14.94 20.29
C GLU A 236 -5.81 -15.14 20.03
N GLY A 237 -5.18 -14.11 19.45
CA GLY A 237 -3.76 -14.12 19.14
C GLY A 237 -3.33 -14.98 17.94
N ARG A 238 -4.21 -15.79 17.32
CA ARG A 238 -3.83 -16.70 16.21
C ARG A 238 -3.73 -16.03 14.83
N PHE A 239 -4.15 -14.79 14.70
CA PHE A 239 -3.98 -13.95 13.51
C PHE A 239 -3.91 -12.48 13.92
N ILE A 240 -3.38 -11.63 13.03
CA ILE A 240 -3.35 -10.18 13.24
C ILE A 240 -4.73 -9.60 12.98
N GLU A 241 -5.25 -8.82 13.93
CA GLU A 241 -6.53 -8.13 13.82
C GLU A 241 -6.37 -6.63 13.50
N TYR A 242 -7.47 -5.98 13.13
CA TYR A 242 -7.47 -4.51 13.07
C TYR A 242 -7.16 -3.93 14.45
N ASN A 243 -6.31 -2.92 14.49
CA ASN A 243 -5.83 -2.29 15.74
C ASN A 243 -5.05 -3.23 16.68
N ASP A 244 -4.55 -4.37 16.18
CA ASP A 244 -3.73 -5.30 16.95
C ASP A 244 -2.43 -4.62 17.43
N PRO A 245 -2.05 -4.74 18.72
CA PRO A 245 -0.83 -4.13 19.25
C PRO A 245 0.46 -4.68 18.62
N ARG A 246 0.40 -5.85 17.98
CA ARG A 246 1.54 -6.47 17.27
C ARG A 246 1.77 -5.87 15.88
N MET A 247 0.84 -5.07 15.36
CA MET A 247 0.90 -4.51 14.01
C MET A 247 2.19 -3.73 13.74
N THR A 248 2.69 -2.93 14.70
CA THR A 248 3.97 -2.23 14.54
C THR A 248 5.13 -3.19 14.28
N GLU A 249 5.23 -4.28 15.04
CA GLU A 249 6.32 -5.25 14.88
C GLU A 249 6.19 -6.04 13.57
N VAL A 250 4.97 -6.32 13.12
CA VAL A 250 4.71 -6.92 11.80
C VAL A 250 5.11 -5.95 10.68
N CYS A 251 4.71 -4.68 10.78
CA CYS A 251 5.00 -3.68 9.76
C CYS A 251 6.50 -3.39 9.61
N LYS A 252 7.31 -3.51 10.68
CA LYS A 252 8.77 -3.47 10.56
C LYS A 252 9.29 -4.43 9.50
N GLY A 253 8.81 -5.67 9.46
CA GLY A 253 9.26 -6.63 8.45
C GLY A 253 8.76 -6.31 7.05
N TYR A 254 7.51 -5.85 6.87
CA TYR A 254 7.04 -5.40 5.56
C TYR A 254 7.83 -4.19 5.05
N THR A 255 8.28 -3.30 5.94
CA THR A 255 9.17 -2.18 5.60
C THR A 255 10.59 -2.66 5.31
N ALA A 256 11.09 -3.68 6.01
CA ALA A 256 12.36 -4.34 5.65
C ALA A 256 12.27 -4.98 4.25
N GLN A 257 11.17 -5.65 3.90
CA GLN A 257 10.94 -6.18 2.55
C GLN A 257 10.95 -5.07 1.48
N ALA A 258 10.33 -3.91 1.75
CA ALA A 258 10.42 -2.75 0.85
C ALA A 258 11.85 -2.25 0.70
N LEU A 259 12.61 -2.23 1.79
CA LEU A 259 14.02 -1.84 1.76
C LEU A 259 14.87 -2.82 0.95
N PHE A 260 14.72 -4.12 1.17
CA PHE A 260 15.47 -5.15 0.45
C PHE A 260 15.12 -5.18 -1.04
N PHE A 261 13.85 -4.93 -1.40
CA PHE A 261 13.46 -4.71 -2.79
C PHE A 261 14.21 -3.52 -3.41
N HIS A 262 14.28 -2.38 -2.71
CA HIS A 262 15.01 -1.21 -3.20
C HIS A 262 16.51 -1.49 -3.43
N ILE A 263 17.13 -2.22 -2.51
CA ILE A 263 18.57 -2.50 -2.52
C ILE A 263 18.94 -3.58 -3.54
N THR A 264 18.15 -4.64 -3.62
CA THR A 264 18.51 -5.90 -4.30
C THR A 264 17.60 -6.25 -5.49
N GLY A 265 16.41 -5.65 -5.58
CA GLY A 265 15.35 -6.04 -6.51
C GLY A 265 14.44 -7.15 -6.00
N GLU A 266 14.81 -7.82 -4.90
CA GLU A 266 14.11 -9.00 -4.37
C GLU A 266 13.59 -8.71 -2.94
N PRO A 267 12.27 -8.69 -2.71
CA PRO A 267 11.71 -8.42 -1.38
C PRO A 267 11.68 -9.65 -0.46
N PHE A 268 11.68 -10.85 -1.05
CA PHE A 268 11.20 -12.05 -0.37
C PHE A 268 12.31 -13.07 -0.08
N CYS A 269 12.11 -13.79 1.02
CA CYS A 269 12.90 -14.96 1.41
C CYS A 269 12.00 -16.20 1.48
N GLU A 270 12.60 -17.38 1.26
CA GLU A 270 11.93 -18.67 1.44
C GLU A 270 12.11 -19.25 2.85
N ASP A 271 13.06 -18.71 3.64
CA ASP A 271 13.26 -19.11 5.03
C ASP A 271 12.13 -18.57 5.91
N LYS A 272 11.32 -19.48 6.47
CA LYS A 272 10.18 -19.16 7.35
C LYS A 272 10.55 -18.36 8.58
N GLY A 273 11.78 -18.49 9.09
CA GLY A 273 12.26 -17.72 10.23
C GLY A 273 12.79 -16.34 9.84
N CYS A 274 13.02 -16.08 8.55
CA CYS A 274 13.47 -14.75 8.12
C CYS A 274 12.29 -13.77 8.13
N ARG A 275 12.52 -12.56 8.63
CA ARG A 275 11.56 -11.45 8.59
C ARG A 275 11.17 -11.03 7.16
N LEU A 276 11.93 -11.44 6.15
CA LEU A 276 11.61 -11.26 4.73
C LEU A 276 10.76 -12.41 4.15
N PHE A 277 10.30 -13.37 4.96
CA PHE A 277 9.49 -14.48 4.47
C PHE A 277 8.19 -13.99 3.83
N ASN A 278 7.86 -14.53 2.65
CA ASN A 278 6.59 -14.27 1.98
C ASN A 278 5.47 -15.15 2.56
N ALA A 279 4.92 -14.73 3.69
CA ALA A 279 3.87 -15.46 4.39
C ALA A 279 2.54 -15.44 3.63
N HIS A 280 1.98 -16.62 3.37
CA HIS A 280 0.63 -16.75 2.79
C HIS A 280 -0.43 -17.08 3.83
N TRP A 281 -0.01 -17.52 5.03
CA TRP A 281 -0.87 -17.82 6.16
C TRP A 281 -0.59 -16.91 7.36
N GLN A 282 -1.62 -16.59 8.14
CA GLN A 282 -1.47 -15.80 9.37
C GLN A 282 -0.50 -16.44 10.37
N ALA A 283 -0.47 -17.77 10.46
CA ALA A 283 0.47 -18.49 11.32
C ALA A 283 1.94 -18.29 10.87
N GLU A 284 2.19 -18.29 9.56
CA GLU A 284 3.53 -18.04 9.01
C GLU A 284 3.95 -16.59 9.17
N LEU A 285 3.00 -15.66 9.01
CA LEU A 285 3.22 -14.25 9.26
C LEU A 285 3.62 -14.03 10.72
N ILE A 286 2.85 -14.55 11.67
CA ILE A 286 3.16 -14.43 13.10
C ILE A 286 4.53 -15.04 13.40
N TYR A 287 4.81 -16.24 12.90
CA TYR A 287 6.09 -16.90 13.14
C TYR A 287 7.27 -16.05 12.63
N SER A 288 7.25 -15.68 11.34
CA SER A 288 8.35 -14.93 10.71
C SER A 288 8.55 -13.52 11.29
N GLN A 289 7.49 -12.88 11.77
CA GLN A 289 7.55 -11.49 12.23
C GLN A 289 7.72 -11.34 13.75
N LEU A 290 7.29 -12.31 14.55
CA LEU A 290 7.14 -12.17 15.99
C LEU A 290 7.79 -13.29 16.82
N GLU A 291 7.86 -14.52 16.31
CA GLU A 291 8.25 -15.69 17.11
C GLU A 291 9.59 -16.30 16.71
N SER A 292 10.07 -16.01 15.50
CA SER A 292 11.35 -16.53 15.00
C SER A 292 12.50 -16.16 15.94
N PRO A 293 13.45 -17.10 16.20
CA PRO A 293 14.59 -16.83 17.07
C PRO A 293 15.62 -15.87 16.47
N TYR A 294 15.50 -15.53 15.19
CA TYR A 294 16.36 -14.59 14.50
C TYR A 294 15.54 -13.67 13.58
N GLU A 295 16.11 -12.51 13.28
CA GLU A 295 15.43 -11.51 12.46
C GLU A 295 15.64 -11.74 10.96
N PHE A 296 16.89 -11.94 10.55
CA PHE A 296 17.26 -12.21 9.16
C PHE A 296 18.00 -13.55 9.10
N CYS A 297 17.73 -14.35 8.07
CA CYS A 297 18.55 -15.52 7.81
C CYS A 297 19.99 -15.09 7.47
N GLU A 298 20.94 -16.02 7.54
CA GLU A 298 22.36 -15.74 7.34
C GLU A 298 22.63 -14.95 6.05
N LYS A 299 21.96 -15.32 4.94
CA LYS A 299 22.06 -14.60 3.66
C LYS A 299 21.69 -13.12 3.78
N HIS A 300 20.56 -12.81 4.40
CA HIS A 300 20.05 -11.43 4.47
C HIS A 300 20.77 -10.61 5.55
N ALA A 301 21.19 -11.24 6.65
CA ALA A 301 22.06 -10.62 7.64
C ALA A 301 23.42 -10.23 7.01
N ASN A 302 24.01 -11.11 6.20
CA ASN A 302 25.23 -10.83 5.47
C ASN A 302 25.06 -9.70 4.44
N ILE A 303 23.90 -9.57 3.79
CA ILE A 303 23.63 -8.43 2.90
C ILE A 303 23.73 -7.13 3.71
N LEU A 304 22.98 -7.01 4.83
CA LEU A 304 22.99 -5.80 5.67
C LEU A 304 24.38 -5.45 6.22
N HIS A 305 25.15 -6.46 6.65
CA HIS A 305 26.50 -6.25 7.16
C HIS A 305 27.47 -5.70 6.11
N ASN A 306 27.20 -5.95 4.82
CA ASN A 306 28.06 -5.54 3.71
C ASN A 306 27.53 -4.32 2.93
N LEU A 307 26.52 -3.61 3.48
CA LEU A 307 26.02 -2.34 2.94
C LEU A 307 26.93 -1.17 3.34
#